data_AF-A0A963X4K6-F1
#
_entry.id   AF-A0A963X4K6-F1
#
_cell.length_a   1.000
_cell.length_b   1.000
_cell.length_c   1.000
_cell.angle_alpha   90.00
_cell.angle_beta   90.00
_cell.angle_gamma   90.00
#
_symmetry.space_group_name_H-M   'P 1'
#
loop_
_entity.id
_entity.type
_entity.pdbx_description
1 polymer ?
#
loop_
_entity_poly.entity_id
_entity_poly.type
_entity_poly.pdbx_seq_one_letter_code
_entity_poly.pdbx_strand_id
1 'polypeptide(L)' 'MTEKISISLTDEHAHLLQEAVKSGDYASSSEVIREALREWKSRRLLGRLWDEGLAGGLADPATTMEDIKAEARRRRRSA' A
#
# COMPACT_ATOMS: atom_id res chain seq x y z
N MET A 1 19.55 -0.02 2.67
CA MET A 1 20.12 -0.05 4.03
C MET A 1 19.07 -0.62 4.99
N THR A 2 19.48 -1.35 6.01
CA THR A 2 18.61 -1.87 7.08
C THR A 2 19.01 -1.24 8.41
N GLU A 3 18.02 -0.94 9.24
CA GLU A 3 18.20 -0.39 10.59
C GLU A 3 17.62 -1.38 11.60
N LYS A 4 18.25 -1.52 12.77
CA LYS A 4 17.75 -2.38 13.85
C LYS A 4 16.92 -1.55 14.82
N ILE A 5 15.66 -1.94 14.98
CA ILE A 5 14.70 -1.31 15.89
C ILE A 5 14.27 -2.35 16.92
N SER A 6 14.34 -1.99 18.21
CA SER A 6 13.78 -2.82 19.29
C SER A 6 12.30 -2.47 19.46
N ILE A 7 11.43 -3.49 19.38
CA ILE A 7 9.99 -3.34 19.54
C ILE A 7 9.47 -4.40 20.50
N SER A 8 8.46 -4.04 21.30
CA SER A 8 7.73 -4.99 22.13
C SER A 8 6.55 -5.55 21.33
N LEU A 9 6.39 -6.87 21.35
CA LEU A 9 5.28 -7.59 20.74
C LEU A 9 4.50 -8.31 21.83
N THR A 10 3.22 -8.56 21.58
CA THR A 10 2.44 -9.49 22.41
C THR A 10 2.97 -10.91 22.23
N ASP A 11 2.74 -11.77 23.21
CA ASP A 11 3.14 -13.19 23.14
C ASP A 11 2.54 -13.89 21.92
N GLU A 12 1.29 -13.56 21.58
CA GLU A 12 0.60 -14.05 20.39
C GLU A 12 1.35 -13.68 19.09
N HIS A 13 1.70 -12.41 18.91
CA HIS A 13 2.45 -11.99 17.73
C HIS A 13 3.85 -12.59 17.68
N ALA A 14 4.51 -12.72 18.83
CA ALA A 14 5.80 -13.39 18.90
C ALA A 14 5.70 -14.87 18.48
N HIS A 15 4.63 -15.56 18.88
CA HIS A 15 4.37 -16.94 18.47
C HIS A 15 4.14 -17.05 16.96
N LEU A 16 3.30 -16.19 16.39
CA LEU A 16 3.06 -16.14 14.93
C LEU A 16 4.36 -15.96 14.14
N LEU A 17 5.24 -15.06 14.58
CA LEU A 17 6.55 -14.86 13.95
C LEU A 17 7.46 -16.08 14.07
N GLN A 18 7.39 -16.82 15.18
CA GLN A 18 8.16 -18.05 15.35
C GLN A 18 7.64 -19.18 14.49
N GLU A 19 6.32 -19.36 14.38
CA GLU A 19 5.70 -20.37 13.52
C GLU A 19 6.02 -20.15 12.06
N ALA A 20 5.91 -18.90 11.58
CA ALA A 20 6.25 -18.53 10.20
C ALA A 20 7.72 -18.81 9.83
N VAL A 21 8.64 -18.73 10.80
CA VAL A 21 10.04 -19.12 10.61
C VAL A 21 10.22 -20.64 10.70
N LYS A 22 9.54 -21.30 11.65
CA LYS A 22 9.60 -22.76 11.84
C LYS A 22 9.02 -23.53 10.67
N SER A 23 8.00 -23.00 9.98
CA SER A 23 7.43 -23.62 8.78
C SER A 23 8.42 -23.62 7.60
N GLY A 24 9.41 -22.72 7.63
CA GLY A 24 10.34 -22.50 6.52
C GLY A 24 9.83 -21.52 5.47
N ASP A 25 8.63 -20.94 5.65
CA ASP A 25 8.07 -19.95 4.72
C ASP A 25 8.87 -18.64 4.74
N TYR A 26 9.51 -18.32 5.87
CA TYR A 26 10.34 -17.13 6.04
C TYR A 26 11.70 -17.48 6.66
N ALA A 27 12.75 -16.83 6.19
CA ALA A 27 14.11 -17.03 6.70
C ALA A 27 14.34 -16.35 8.06
N SER A 28 13.51 -15.37 8.43
CA SER A 28 13.61 -14.67 9.72
C SER A 28 12.32 -13.92 10.09
N SER A 29 12.12 -13.66 11.38
CA SER A 29 11.01 -12.81 11.84
C SER A 29 11.09 -11.39 11.26
N SER A 30 12.30 -10.90 10.98
CA SER A 30 12.49 -9.58 10.34
C SER A 30 11.92 -9.55 8.92
N GLU A 31 11.85 -10.69 8.24
CA GLU A 31 11.27 -10.79 6.91
C GLU A 31 9.75 -10.68 6.94
N VAL A 32 9.11 -11.43 7.84
CA VAL A 32 7.67 -11.36 8.11
C VAL A 32 7.25 -9.93 8.45
N ILE A 33 7.98 -9.27 9.35
CA ILE A 33 7.70 -7.88 9.74
C ILE A 33 7.84 -6.92 8.55
N ARG A 34 8.87 -7.08 7.71
CA ARG A 34 9.04 -6.23 6.51
C ARG A 34 7.88 -6.41 5.53
N GLU A 35 7.36 -7.62 5.38
CA GLU A 35 6.19 -7.88 4.55
C GLU A 35 4.92 -7.24 5.11
N ALA A 36 4.63 -7.47 6.39
CA ALA A 36 3.49 -6.87 7.08
C ALA A 36 3.52 -5.34 6.99
N LEU A 37 4.70 -4.72 7.15
CA LEU A 37 4.88 -3.27 7.02
C LEU A 37 4.66 -2.77 5.58
N ARG A 38 5.06 -3.54 4.55
CA ARG A 38 4.76 -3.20 3.15
C ARG A 38 3.26 -3.20 2.92
N GLU A 39 2.57 -4.23 3.37
CA GLU A 39 1.13 -4.36 3.22
C GLU A 39 0.37 -3.27 3.98
N TRP A 40 0.77 -3.00 5.22
CA TRP A 40 0.26 -1.88 6.02
C TRP A 40 0.44 -0.53 5.31
N LYS A 41 1.63 -0.27 4.75
CA LYS A 41 1.89 0.96 3.98
C LYS A 41 0.99 1.06 2.75
N SER A 42 0.82 -0.03 2.01
CA SER A 42 -0.06 -0.08 0.83
C SER A 42 -1.52 0.21 1.19
N ARG A 43 -2.03 -0.39 2.27
CA ARG A 43 -3.39 -0.12 2.78
C ARG A 43 -3.59 1.36 3.09
N ARG A 44 -2.61 2.00 3.76
CA ARG A 44 -2.69 3.43 4.07
C ARG A 44 -2.58 4.32 2.84
N LEU A 45 -1.78 3.94 1.84
CA LEU A 45 -1.73 4.66 0.57
C LEU A 45 -3.10 4.62 -0.12
N LEU A 46 -3.73 3.45 -0.18
CA LEU A 46 -5.06 3.31 -0.78
C LEU A 46 -6.11 4.16 -0.05
N GLY A 47 -6.10 4.14 1.29
CA GLY A 47 -7.00 4.98 2.09
C GLY A 47 -6.80 6.47 1.80
N ARG A 48 -5.55 6.95 1.74
CA ARG A 48 -5.28 8.35 1.40
C ARG A 48 -5.75 8.71 -0.01
N LEU A 49 -5.49 7.87 -1.01
CA LEU A 49 -5.93 8.13 -2.39
C LEU A 49 -7.46 8.12 -2.50
N TRP A 50 -8.13 7.30 -1.69
CA TRP A 50 -9.59 7.29 -1.59
C TRP A 50 -10.12 8.60 -0.99
N ASP A 51 -9.55 9.05 0.12
CA ASP A 51 -9.93 10.31 0.78
C ASP A 51 -9.67 11.51 -0.15
N GLU A 52 -8.53 11.52 -0.86
CA GLU A 52 -8.20 12.52 -1.87
C GLU A 52 -9.22 12.52 -3.02
N GLY A 53 -9.65 11.33 -3.48
CA GLY A 53 -10.69 11.18 -4.51
C GLY A 53 -12.04 11.72 -4.06
N LEU A 54 -12.45 11.44 -2.83
CA LEU A 54 -13.71 11.98 -2.27
C LEU A 54 -13.64 13.50 -2.09
N ALA A 55 -12.51 14.03 -1.62
CA ALA A 55 -12.30 15.47 -1.46
C ALA A 55 -12.25 16.21 -2.81
N GLY A 56 -11.85 15.52 -3.89
CA GLY A 56 -11.83 16.05 -5.26
C GLY A 56 -13.21 16.30 -5.88
N GLY A 57 -14.28 15.88 -5.20
CA GLY A 57 -15.65 16.00 -5.69
C GLY A 57 -16.08 14.84 -6.57
N LEU A 58 -17.36 14.82 -6.93
CA LEU A 58 -17.92 13.77 -7.78
C LEU A 58 -17.47 13.97 -9.23
N ALA A 59 -17.13 12.85 -9.88
CA ALA A 59 -16.94 12.86 -11.32
C ALA A 59 -18.26 13.23 -12.03
N ASP A 60 -18.17 14.03 -13.08
CA ASP A 60 -19.33 14.35 -13.92
C ASP A 60 -19.83 13.06 -14.60
N PRO A 61 -21.09 12.64 -14.34
CA PRO A 61 -21.65 11.42 -14.92
C PRO A 61 -21.69 11.40 -16.45
N ALA A 62 -21.66 12.57 -17.10
CA ALA A 62 -21.63 12.68 -18.56
C ALA A 62 -20.24 12.46 -19.16
N THR A 63 -19.17 12.51 -18.36
CA THR A 63 -17.80 12.35 -18.85
C THR A 63 -17.53 10.90 -19.23
N THR A 64 -17.21 10.67 -20.50
CA THR A 64 -16.90 9.34 -21.02
C THR A 64 -15.40 9.03 -20.97
N MET A 65 -15.07 7.75 -21.13
CA MET A 65 -13.67 7.31 -21.30
C MET A 65 -13.02 7.92 -22.56
N GLU A 66 -13.79 8.24 -23.60
CA GLU A 66 -13.27 8.90 -24.81
C GLU A 66 -12.86 10.33 -24.53
N ASP A 67 -13.68 11.07 -23.77
CA ASP A 67 -13.40 12.44 -23.35
C ASP A 67 -12.12 12.52 -22.52
N ILE A 68 -11.97 11.59 -21.55
CA ILE A 68 -10.78 11.48 -20.69
C ILE A 68 -9.52 11.22 -21.54
N LYS A 69 -9.58 10.28 -22.50
CA LYS A 69 -8.46 9.98 -23.39
C LYS A 69 -8.13 11.16 -24.32
N ALA A 70 -9.14 11.86 -24.82
CA ALA A 70 -8.95 13.03 -25.69
C ALA A 70 -8.25 14.18 -24.93
N GLU A 71 -8.68 14.47 -23.71
CA GLU A 71 -8.04 15.43 -22.81
C GLU A 71 -6.58 15.05 -22.50
N ALA A 72 -6.31 13.80 -22.11
CA ALA A 72 -4.95 13.33 -21.82
C ALA A 72 -4.01 13.47 -23.02
N ARG A 73 -4.48 13.15 -24.23
CA ARG A 73 -3.70 13.35 -25.48
C ARG A 73 -3.47 14.84 -25.79
N ARG A 74 -4.43 15.72 -25.49
CA ARG A 74 -4.26 17.17 -25.63
C ARG A 74 -3.14 17.67 -24.71
N ARG A 75 -3.19 17.33 -23.42
CA ARG A 75 -2.17 17.72 -22.42
C ARG A 75 -0.76 17.25 -22.78
N ARG A 76 -0.63 16.03 -23.28
CA ARG A 76 0.67 15.46 -23.68
C ARG A 76 1.28 16.13 -24.91
N ARG A 77 0.47 16.73 -25.80
CA ARG A 77 0.98 17.48 -26.96
C ARG A 77 1.39 18.91 -26.62
N SER A 78 0.87 19.45 -25.53
CA SER A 78 1.17 20.80 -25.04
C SER A 78 2.30 20.86 -24.01
N ALA A 79 2.86 19.71 -23.65
CA ALA A 79 4.02 19.55 -22.77
C ALA A 79 5.24 19.17 -23.62
#